data_AF-A0A7C1XSJ6-F1
#
_entry.id   AF-A0A7C1XSJ6-F1
#
_cell.length_a   1.000
_cell.length_b   1.000
_cell.length_c   1.000
_cell.angle_alpha   90.00
_cell.angle_beta   90.00
_cell.angle_gamma   90.00
#
_symmetry.space_group_name_H-M   'P 1'
#
loop_
_entity.id
_entity.type
_entity.pdbx_description
1 polymer ?
#
loop_
_entity_poly.entity_id
_entity_poly.type
_entity_poly.pdbx_seq_one_letter_code
_entity_poly.pdbx_strand_id
1 'polypeptide(L)'
;MTGATFYYWQGKTLVLRLHVQPRASRDEFCGLYGDSLKVRITAPPADGKANRHLRKYLATVFQVPTSRVNLLRGASSRSKQFTIENPRQLPGAIQPPNLKPRA
;
A
#
# COMPACT_ATOMS: atom_id res chain seq x y z
N MET A 1 5.75 0.09 -23.25
CA MET A 1 4.34 0.50 -23.06
C MET A 1 4.06 0.51 -21.57
N THR A 2 3.62 1.65 -21.06
CA THR A 2 3.70 2.11 -19.68
C THR A 2 2.90 1.21 -18.74
N GLY A 3 3.59 0.31 -18.03
CA GLY A 3 2.98 -0.55 -17.03
C GLY A 3 2.35 0.32 -15.95
N ALA A 4 1.06 0.14 -15.72
CA ALA A 4 0.35 0.90 -14.71
C ALA A 4 0.99 0.67 -13.33
N THR A 5 1.69 1.69 -12.83
CA THR A 5 2.40 1.57 -11.56
C THR A 5 1.41 1.80 -10.43
N PHE A 6 1.08 0.71 -9.71
CA PHE A 6 0.32 0.76 -8.47
C PHE A 6 1.06 1.48 -7.33
N TYR A 7 2.30 1.91 -7.57
CA TYR A 7 3.12 2.63 -6.62
C TYR A 7 3.95 3.71 -7.29
N TYR A 8 4.38 4.71 -6.52
CA TYR A 8 5.38 5.66 -6.96
C TYR A 8 6.13 6.21 -5.74
N TRP A 9 7.34 6.71 -5.96
CA TRP A 9 8.16 7.28 -4.91
C TRP A 9 8.12 8.80 -4.94
N GLN A 10 7.98 9.42 -3.78
CA GLN A 10 8.16 10.86 -3.54
C GLN A 10 9.33 11.04 -2.58
N GLY A 11 10.53 11.20 -3.12
CA GLY A 11 11.76 11.22 -2.32
C GLY A 11 11.95 9.92 -1.54
N LYS A 12 11.82 9.98 -0.21
CA LYS A 12 11.95 8.83 0.71
C LYS A 12 10.60 8.19 1.09
N THR A 13 9.50 8.69 0.53
CA THR A 13 8.15 8.24 0.83
C THR A 13 7.60 7.43 -0.34
N LEU A 14 7.23 6.18 -0.07
CA LEU A 14 6.56 5.30 -1.01
C LEU A 14 5.06 5.55 -0.97
N VAL A 15 4.43 5.78 -2.12
CA VAL A 15 3.00 5.94 -2.23
C VAL A 15 2.40 4.75 -2.96
N LEU A 16 1.45 4.07 -2.32
CA LEU A 16 0.80 2.85 -2.81
C LEU A 16 -0.67 3.08 -3.09
N ARG A 17 -1.12 2.64 -4.26
CA ARG A 17 -2.53 2.56 -4.65
C ARG A 17 -2.99 1.13 -4.46
N LEU A 18 -3.92 0.93 -3.54
CA LEU A 18 -4.42 -0.36 -3.13
C LEU A 18 -5.91 -0.47 -3.44
N HIS A 19 -6.33 -1.58 -4.03
CA HIS A 19 -7.72 -1.94 -4.17
C HIS A 19 -8.09 -2.94 -3.07
N VAL A 20 -8.80 -2.48 -2.05
CA VAL A 20 -9.15 -3.26 -0.86
C VAL A 20 -10.42 -4.07 -1.12
N GLN A 21 -10.28 -5.39 -1.06
CA GLN A 21 -11.39 -6.34 -1.05
C GLN A 21 -11.58 -6.85 0.39
N PRO A 22 -12.60 -6.35 1.13
CA PRO A 22 -12.88 -6.80 2.49
C PRO A 22 -13.57 -8.18 2.49
N ARG A 23 -13.73 -8.77 3.69
CA ARG A 23 -14.34 -10.09 3.92
C ARG A 23 -13.61 -11.24 3.22
N ALA A 24 -12.28 -11.17 3.19
CA ALA A 24 -11.46 -12.29 2.75
C ALA A 24 -11.22 -13.29 3.89
N SER A 25 -10.83 -14.52 3.54
CA SER A 25 -10.41 -15.54 4.50
C SER A 25 -9.06 -15.25 5.15
N ARG A 26 -8.20 -14.45 4.49
CA ARG A 26 -6.87 -14.06 4.97
C ARG A 26 -6.42 -12.74 4.34
N ASP A 27 -5.42 -12.10 4.97
CA ASP A 27 -4.83 -10.85 4.51
C ASP A 27 -3.69 -11.14 3.51
N GLU A 28 -3.92 -10.84 2.24
CA GLU A 28 -2.97 -11.15 1.17
C GLU A 28 -2.99 -10.13 0.03
N PHE A 29 -1.83 -9.89 -0.57
CA PHE A 29 -1.73 -9.18 -1.84
C PHE A 29 -2.09 -10.15 -2.97
N CYS A 30 -3.12 -9.84 -3.74
CA CYS A 30 -3.60 -10.67 -4.84
C CYS A 30 -3.03 -10.29 -6.21
N GLY A 31 -2.07 -9.36 -6.24
CA GLY A 31 -1.47 -8.86 -7.47
C GLY A 31 -2.16 -7.63 -8.05
N LEU A 32 -1.73 -7.25 -9.25
CA LEU A 32 -2.18 -6.06 -9.97
C LEU A 32 -3.66 -6.17 -10.38
N TYR A 33 -4.41 -5.10 -10.15
CA TYR A 33 -5.79 -4.92 -10.58
C TYR A 33 -5.94 -3.54 -11.22
N GLY A 34 -5.88 -3.50 -12.55
CA GLY A 34 -5.74 -2.26 -13.30
C GLY A 34 -4.50 -1.49 -12.83
N ASP A 35 -4.71 -0.26 -12.36
CA ASP A 35 -3.65 0.64 -11.89
C ASP A 35 -3.42 0.58 -10.37
N SER A 36 -3.91 -0.45 -9.69
CA SER A 36 -3.84 -0.59 -8.23
C SER A 36 -3.46 -2.00 -7.82
N LEU A 37 -2.83 -2.15 -6.66
CA LEU A 37 -2.52 -3.45 -6.10
C LEU A 37 -3.74 -3.97 -5.35
N LYS A 38 -4.29 -5.10 -5.79
CA LYS A 38 -5.39 -5.74 -5.10
C LYS A 38 -4.90 -6.33 -3.79
N VAL A 39 -5.55 -5.96 -2.71
CA VAL A 39 -5.29 -6.51 -1.39
C VAL A 39 -6.59 -7.00 -0.79
N ARG A 40 -6.58 -8.23 -0.34
CA ARG A 40 -7.69 -8.85 0.37
C ARG A 40 -7.44 -8.70 1.86
N ILE A 41 -8.48 -8.31 2.60
CA ILE A 41 -8.41 -8.24 4.05
C ILE A 41 -9.57 -8.95 4.71
N THR A 42 -9.30 -9.54 5.86
CA THR A 42 -10.29 -10.16 6.73
C THR A 42 -11.23 -9.11 7.36
N ALA A 43 -10.70 -7.91 7.59
CA ALA A 43 -11.45 -6.85 8.24
C ALA A 43 -12.71 -6.44 7.44
N PRO A 44 -13.85 -6.21 8.11
CA PRO A 44 -15.07 -5.75 7.47
C PRO A 44 -14.89 -4.31 6.93
N PRO A 45 -15.67 -3.89 5.92
CA PRO A 45 -15.64 -2.52 5.39
C PRO A 45 -16.20 -1.46 6.36
N ALA A 46 -16.51 -1.85 7.60
CA ALA A 46 -17.09 -0.98 8.62
C ALA A 46 -16.14 0.15 9.02
N ASP A 47 -16.74 1.32 9.29
CA ASP A 47 -16.14 2.61 9.64
C ASP A 47 -14.73 2.54 10.28
N GLY A 48 -13.71 2.71 9.43
CA GLY A 48 -12.31 2.78 9.85
C GLY A 48 -11.63 1.47 10.29
N LYS A 49 -12.37 0.35 10.45
CA LYS A 49 -11.75 -0.96 10.79
C LYS A 49 -10.83 -1.46 9.68
N ALA A 50 -11.29 -1.39 8.42
CA ALA A 50 -10.47 -1.69 7.25
C ALA A 50 -9.20 -0.82 7.19
N ASN A 51 -9.31 0.47 7.49
CA ASN A 51 -8.17 1.41 7.43
C ASN A 51 -7.12 1.07 8.49
N ARG A 52 -7.54 0.86 9.74
CA ARG A 52 -6.64 0.47 10.84
C ARG A 52 -5.96 -0.87 10.56
N HIS A 53 -6.72 -1.83 10.03
CA HIS A 53 -6.18 -3.14 9.67
C HIS A 53 -5.14 -3.03 8.56
N LEU A 54 -5.45 -2.31 7.48
CA LEU A 54 -4.52 -2.11 6.37
C LEU A 54 -3.24 -1.40 6.84
N ARG A 55 -3.37 -0.39 7.70
CA ARG A 55 -2.23 0.34 8.25
C ARG A 55 -1.28 -0.59 9.00
N LYS A 56 -1.82 -1.47 9.85
CA LYS A 56 -1.04 -2.47 10.59
C LYS A 56 -0.39 -3.49 9.64
N TYR A 57 -1.16 -4.01 8.70
CA TYR A 57 -0.67 -4.98 7.72
C TYR A 57 0.49 -4.42 6.89
N LEU A 58 0.35 -3.21 6.35
CA LEU A 58 1.41 -2.52 5.61
C LEU A 58 2.63 -2.25 6.51
N ALA A 59 2.43 -1.80 7.74
CA ALA A 59 3.53 -1.57 8.67
C ALA A 59 4.39 -2.83 8.88
N THR A 60 3.74 -3.99 9.04
CA THR A 60 4.42 -5.29 9.17
C THR A 60 5.15 -5.69 7.89
N VAL A 61 4.51 -5.58 6.72
CA VAL A 61 5.10 -5.96 5.43
C VAL A 61 6.33 -5.12 5.09
N PHE A 62 6.26 -3.81 5.34
CA PHE A 62 7.34 -2.87 5.02
C PHE A 62 8.35 -2.68 6.16
N GLN A 63 8.16 -3.40 7.27
CA GLN A 63 8.99 -3.34 8.48
C GLN A 63 9.18 -1.90 9.01
N VAL A 64 8.08 -1.15 9.09
CA VAL A 64 8.07 0.21 9.62
C VAL A 64 7.07 0.36 10.77
N PRO A 65 7.26 1.36 11.65
CA PRO A 65 6.24 1.73 12.62
C PRO A 65 4.94 2.13 11.92
N THR A 66 3.79 1.80 12.52
CA THR A 66 2.47 2.22 12.01
C THR A 66 2.32 3.73 11.88
N SER A 67 3.08 4.53 12.64
CA SER A 67 3.10 5.99 12.53
C SER A 67 3.62 6.48 11.18
N ARG A 68 4.46 5.70 10.49
CA ARG A 68 5.02 6.01 9.17
C ARG A 68 4.13 5.57 8.01
N VAL A 69 3.01 4.93 8.30
CA VAL A 69 2.04 4.49 7.29
C VAL A 69 0.83 5.42 7.35
N ASN A 70 0.62 6.30 6.39
CA ASN A 70 -0.48 7.27 6.44
C ASN A 70 -1.47 7.04 5.30
N LEU A 71 -2.77 7.22 5.59
CA LEU A 71 -3.80 7.16 4.55
C LEU A 71 -3.81 8.51 3.83
N LEU A 72 -3.48 8.52 2.54
CA LEU A 72 -3.51 9.71 1.72
C LEU A 72 -4.91 9.98 1.16
N ARG A 73 -5.57 8.95 0.62
CA ARG A 73 -6.90 9.04 -0.02
C ARG A 73 -7.68 7.73 0.10
N GLY A 74 -9.01 7.81 -0.04
CA GLY A 74 -9.87 6.63 -0.10
C GLY A 74 -10.37 6.13 1.25
N ALA A 75 -10.55 7.03 2.24
CA ALA A 75 -11.11 6.66 3.54
C ALA A 75 -12.44 5.91 3.42
N SER A 76 -13.33 6.40 2.55
CA SER A 76 -14.68 5.85 2.31
C SER A 76 -14.79 4.98 1.05
N SER A 77 -13.69 4.71 0.34
CA SER A 77 -13.69 3.93 -0.90
C SER A 77 -12.90 2.62 -0.75
N ARG A 78 -13.17 1.66 -1.66
CA ARG A 78 -12.40 0.43 -1.83
C ARG A 78 -11.01 0.72 -2.41
N SER A 79 -10.90 1.77 -3.23
CA SER A 79 -9.61 2.25 -3.72
C SER A 79 -9.00 3.17 -2.66
N LYS A 80 -7.90 2.71 -2.06
CA LYS A 80 -7.18 3.43 -1.00
C LYS A 80 -5.78 3.77 -1.46
N GLN A 81 -5.28 4.90 -0.99
CA GLN A 81 -3.91 5.33 -1.25
C GLN A 81 -3.21 5.54 0.08
N PHE A 82 -2.09 4.84 0.27
CA PHE A 82 -1.29 4.93 1.50
C PHE A 82 0.11 5.45 1.18
N THR A 83 0.66 6.25 2.08
CA THR A 83 2.07 6.62 2.08
C THR A 83 2.81 5.82 3.12
N ILE A 84 4.03 5.42 2.81
CA ILE A 84 4.93 4.69 3.68
C ILE A 84 6.26 5.44 3.69
N GLU A 85 6.59 6.03 4.82
CA GLU A 85 7.82 6.79 4.99
C GLU A 85 8.98 5.86 5.35
N ASN A 86 10.06 5.93 4.55
CA ASN A 86 11.30 5.19 4.79
C ASN A 86 11.06 3.68 5.07
N PRO A 87 10.44 2.94 4.13
CA PRO A 87 10.22 1.50 4.25
C PRO A 87 11.56 0.77 4.40
N ARG A 88 11.65 -0.14 5.36
CA ARG A 88 12.87 -0.94 5.60
C ARG A 88 12.92 -2.20 4.74
N GLN A 89 11.75 -2.73 4.40
CA GLN A 89 11.60 -3.90 3.54
C GLN A 89 10.68 -3.56 2.37
N LEU A 90 11.05 -4.01 1.18
CA LEU A 90 10.22 -3.89 -0.01
C LEU A 90 9.87 -5.31 -0.51
N PRO A 91 8.58 -5.65 -0.67
CA PRO A 91 8.20 -6.88 -1.34
C PRO A 91 8.66 -6.82 -2.80
N GLY A 92 9.00 -7.97 -3.41
CA GLY A 92 9.61 -8.03 -4.75
C GLY A 92 8.79 -7.38 -5.88
N ALA A 93 7.51 -7.10 -5.66
CA ALA A 93 6.68 -6.34 -6.59
C ALA A 93 7.01 -4.82 -6.61
N ILE A 94 7.73 -4.29 -5.63
CA ILE A 94 8.05 -2.87 -5.47
C ILE A 94 9.55 -2.69 -5.60
N GLN A 95 9.94 -1.94 -6.62
CA GLN A 95 11.34 -1.55 -6.79
C GLN A 95 11.66 -0.33 -5.92
N PRO A 96 12.90 -0.22 -5.40
CA PRO A 96 13.37 0.96 -4.68
C PRO A 96 13.24 2.22 -5.57
N PRO A 97 13.23 3.41 -4.96
CA PRO A 97 13.17 4.63 -5.75
C PRO A 97 14.39 4.66 -6.68
N ASN A 98 14.15 4.79 -7.98
CA ASN A 98 15.21 4.92 -8.98
C ASN A 98 15.78 6.34 -8.91
N LEU A 99 16.37 6.67 -7.76
CA LEU A 99 17.16 7.88 -7.56
C LEU A 99 18.42 7.66 -8.38
N LYS A 100 18.42 8.17 -9.62
CA LYS A 100 19.68 8.35 -10.34
C LYS A 100 20.61 9.12 -9.39
N PRO A 101 21.84 8.64 -9.09
CA PRO A 101 22.81 9.53 -8.50
C PRO A 101 22.89 10.72 -9.45
N ARG A 102 22.50 11.90 -8.97
CA ARG A 102 22.84 13.15 -9.64
C ARG A 102 24.37 13.20 -9.61
N ALA A 103 24.98 12.81 -10.72
CA ALA A 103 26.36 13.16 -11.03
C ALA A 103 26.44 14.67 -11.28
#